data_AF-A0A1E3SDY1-F1
#
_entry.id   AF-A0A1E3SDY1-F1
#
_cell.length_a   1.000
_cell.length_b   1.000
_cell.length_c   1.000
_cell.angle_alpha   90.00
_cell.angle_beta   90.00
_cell.angle_gamma   90.00
#
_symmetry.space_group_name_H-M   'P 1'
#
loop_
_entity.id
_entity.type
_entity.pdbx_description
1 polymer ?
#
loop_
_entity_poly.entity_id
_entity_poly.type
_entity_poly.pdbx_seq_one_letter_code
_entity_poly.pdbx_strand_id
1 'polypeptide(L)'
;MTSKRDAILAALSLVENLDTGKIKPAELDAELVSACRALFGQVVGDGDALWSLHTDVCRQAIALGALTADELSEWVAVLRQRQRAGEPFSGPTLPDGTGEPDSSGSGPHSPEIAASEPLPEPEDDT
;
A
#
# COMPACT_ATOMS: atom_id res chain seq x y z
N MET A 1 24.63 13.32 -15.40
CA MET A 1 25.26 14.57 -14.91
C MET A 1 24.30 15.69 -15.28
N THR A 2 23.60 16.26 -14.29
CA THR A 2 22.60 17.31 -14.51
C THR A 2 23.31 18.60 -14.91
N SER A 3 22.91 19.25 -16.02
CA SER A 3 23.57 20.48 -16.45
C SER A 3 23.11 21.66 -15.57
N LYS A 4 23.91 22.74 -15.54
CA LYS A 4 23.52 23.99 -14.85
C LYS A 4 22.19 24.54 -15.36
N ARG A 5 21.92 24.36 -16.66
CA ARG A 5 20.65 24.76 -17.29
C ARG A 5 19.49 23.95 -16.74
N ASP A 6 19.64 22.63 -16.66
CA ASP A 6 18.58 21.73 -16.16
C ASP A 6 18.24 22.01 -14.71
N ALA A 7 19.25 22.29 -13.87
CA ALA A 7 19.04 22.69 -12.48
C ALA A 7 18.26 24.01 -12.36
N ILE A 8 18.57 25.01 -13.19
CA ILE A 8 17.85 26.29 -13.22
C ILE A 8 16.41 26.10 -13.68
N LEU A 9 16.18 25.30 -14.72
CA LEU A 9 14.84 25.02 -15.23
C LEU A 9 13.98 24.27 -14.19
N ALA A 10 14.57 23.30 -13.48
CA ALA A 10 13.88 22.60 -12.40
C ALA A 10 13.49 23.56 -11.25
N ALA A 11 14.40 24.46 -10.85
CA ALA A 11 14.12 25.45 -9.82
C ALA A 11 13.02 26.44 -10.25
N LEU A 12 13.05 26.91 -11.50
CA LEU A 12 12.02 27.81 -12.03
C LEU A 12 10.65 27.11 -12.11
N SER A 13 10.60 25.84 -12.52
CA SER A 13 9.36 25.07 -12.53
C SER A 13 8.75 24.92 -11.14
N LEU A 14 9.58 24.74 -10.10
CA LEU A 14 9.12 24.74 -8.71
C LEU A 14 8.54 26.09 -8.30
N VAL A 15 9.23 27.19 -8.65
CA VAL A 15 8.74 28.56 -8.37
C VAL A 15 7.41 28.83 -9.07
N GLU A 16 7.26 28.44 -10.33
CA GLU A 16 5.99 28.55 -11.07
C GLU A 16 4.86 27.76 -10.39
N ASN A 17 5.15 26.56 -9.84
CA ASN A 17 4.15 25.78 -9.11
C ASN A 17 3.75 26.43 -7.77
N LEU A 18 4.66 27.15 -7.11
CA LEU A 18 4.36 27.94 -5.92
C LEU A 18 3.52 29.19 -6.27
N ASP A 19 3.91 29.93 -7.31
CA ASP A 19 3.22 31.14 -7.75
C ASP A 19 1.80 30.85 -8.26
N THR A 20 1.60 29.71 -8.93
CA THR A 20 0.28 29.26 -9.38
C THR A 20 -0.56 28.63 -8.28
N GLY A 21 -0.01 28.50 -7.06
CA GLY A 21 -0.70 27.90 -5.91
C GLY A 21 -0.96 26.40 -6.03
N LYS A 22 -0.35 25.73 -7.02
CA LYS A 22 -0.41 24.27 -7.17
C LYS A 22 0.24 23.55 -6.00
N ILE A 23 1.31 24.14 -5.45
CA ILE A 23 1.93 23.70 -4.21
C ILE A 23 1.90 24.90 -3.25
N LYS A 24 1.37 24.73 -2.04
CA LYS A 24 1.57 25.73 -0.99
C LYS A 24 2.94 25.50 -0.35
N PRO A 25 3.71 26.55 0.00
CA PRO A 25 5.00 26.37 0.68
C PRO A 25 4.92 25.52 1.95
N ALA A 26 3.81 25.64 2.69
CA ALA A 26 3.56 24.85 3.90
C ALA A 26 3.29 23.36 3.64
N GLU A 27 3.01 22.97 2.39
CA GLU A 27 2.67 21.61 1.97
C GLU A 27 3.85 20.93 1.25
N LEU A 28 4.96 21.62 1.03
CA LEU A 28 6.10 21.12 0.25
C LEU A 28 6.69 19.83 0.84
N ASP A 29 6.83 19.74 2.16
CA ASP A 29 7.34 18.54 2.83
C ASP A 29 6.39 17.34 2.63
N ALA A 30 5.08 17.58 2.68
CA ALA A 30 4.08 16.54 2.48
C ALA A 30 4.10 16.03 1.02
N GLU A 31 4.24 16.93 0.06
CA GLU A 31 4.40 16.59 -1.36
C GLU A 31 5.68 15.80 -1.62
N LEU A 32 6.79 16.18 -0.98
CA LEU A 32 8.04 15.44 -1.09
C LEU A 32 7.91 14.02 -0.52
N VAL A 33 7.28 13.87 0.66
CA VAL A 33 7.01 12.55 1.25
C VAL A 33 6.10 11.71 0.34
N SER A 34 5.10 12.33 -0.29
CA SER A 34 4.22 11.67 -1.27
C SER A 34 5.01 11.17 -2.48
N ALA A 35 5.83 12.03 -3.08
CA ALA A 35 6.69 11.67 -4.21
C ALA A 35 7.70 10.57 -3.83
N CYS A 36 8.32 10.68 -2.67
CA CYS A 36 9.19 9.65 -2.10
C CYS A 36 8.47 8.30 -1.96
N ARG A 37 7.25 8.30 -1.41
CA ARG A 37 6.45 7.07 -1.29
C ARG A 37 6.08 6.48 -2.65
N ALA A 38 5.79 7.32 -3.65
CA ALA A 38 5.50 6.84 -5.01
C ALA A 38 6.75 6.25 -5.70
N LEU A 39 7.93 6.82 -5.48
CA LEU A 39 9.16 6.42 -6.16
C LEU A 39 9.89 5.25 -5.49
N PHE A 40 9.88 5.17 -4.15
CA PHE A 40 10.61 4.15 -3.39
C PHE A 40 9.81 3.57 -2.21
N GLY A 41 8.55 3.94 -2.04
CA GLY A 41 7.74 3.42 -0.92
C GLY A 41 7.29 1.98 -1.09
N GLN A 42 7.43 1.40 -2.28
CA GLN A 42 7.04 0.03 -2.59
C GLN A 42 8.26 -0.79 -3.00
N VAL A 43 8.40 -1.98 -2.42
CA VAL A 43 9.49 -2.91 -2.70
C VAL A 43 8.91 -4.13 -3.41
N VAL A 44 9.35 -4.38 -4.64
CA VAL A 44 8.79 -5.47 -5.47
C VAL A 44 9.53 -6.80 -5.28
N GLY A 45 10.82 -6.76 -4.95
CA GLY A 45 11.64 -7.96 -4.75
C GLY A 45 13.10 -7.76 -5.16
N ASP A 46 13.87 -8.83 -5.19
CA ASP A 46 15.30 -8.82 -5.55
C ASP A 46 15.61 -8.33 -6.97
N GLY A 47 14.64 -8.43 -7.88
CA GLY A 47 14.71 -7.85 -9.23
C GLY A 47 14.45 -6.33 -9.31
N ASP A 48 14.12 -5.68 -8.20
CA ASP A 48 13.88 -4.23 -8.14
C ASP A 48 15.19 -3.45 -8.34
N ALA A 49 15.17 -2.46 -9.24
CA ALA A 49 16.33 -1.61 -9.50
C ALA A 49 16.78 -0.82 -8.26
N LEU A 50 15.86 -0.54 -7.32
CA LEU A 50 16.12 0.15 -6.06
C LEU A 50 16.45 -0.80 -4.90
N TRP A 51 16.55 -2.11 -5.14
CA TRP A 51 16.73 -3.12 -4.09
C TRP A 51 17.91 -2.85 -3.14
N SER A 52 19.04 -2.41 -3.68
CA SER A 52 20.22 -2.04 -2.89
C SER A 52 19.94 -0.86 -1.95
N LEU A 53 19.30 0.19 -2.47
CA LEU A 53 18.89 1.35 -1.68
C LEU A 53 17.91 0.97 -0.57
N HIS A 54 16.90 0.15 -0.86
CA HIS A 54 15.96 -0.35 0.16
C HIS A 54 16.68 -1.09 1.27
N THR A 55 17.64 -1.94 0.91
CA THR A 55 18.43 -2.70 1.90
C THR A 55 19.20 -1.76 2.83
N ASP A 56 19.87 -0.75 2.27
CA ASP A 56 20.68 0.18 3.05
C ASP A 56 19.83 1.10 3.93
N VAL A 57 18.68 1.58 3.42
CA VAL A 57 17.73 2.36 4.22
C VAL A 57 17.16 1.52 5.36
N CYS A 58 16.78 0.26 5.09
CA CYS A 58 16.20 -0.62 6.09
C CYS A 58 17.21 -0.94 7.21
N ARG A 59 18.48 -1.19 6.87
CA ARG A 59 19.57 -1.35 7.85
C ARG A 59 19.74 -0.13 8.75
N GLN A 60 19.77 1.07 8.16
CA GLN A 60 19.91 2.32 8.90
C GLN A 60 18.70 2.56 9.81
N ALA A 61 17.49 2.36 9.30
CA ALA A 61 16.26 2.53 10.05
C ALA A 61 16.21 1.58 11.26
N ILE A 62 16.55 0.30 11.08
CA ILE A 62 16.63 -0.68 12.17
C ILE A 62 17.70 -0.26 13.20
N ALA A 63 18.88 0.17 12.75
CA ALA A 63 19.94 0.62 13.66
C ALA A 63 19.54 1.84 14.49
N LEU A 64 18.62 2.67 13.99
CA LEU A 64 18.04 3.82 14.68
C LEU A 64 16.77 3.49 15.46
N GLY A 65 16.35 2.22 15.51
CA GLY A 65 15.20 1.77 16.30
C GLY A 65 13.84 1.92 15.63
N ALA A 66 13.78 1.88 14.29
CA ALA A 66 12.51 1.93 13.56
C ALA A 66 11.57 0.75 13.85
N LEU A 67 12.10 -0.35 14.37
CA LEU A 67 11.36 -1.53 14.84
C LEU A 67 11.91 -1.97 16.19
N THR A 68 11.04 -2.52 17.02
CA THR A 68 11.42 -3.19 18.27
C THR A 68 12.05 -4.56 18.00
N ALA A 69 12.76 -5.11 18.99
CA ALA A 69 13.35 -6.44 18.89
C ALA A 69 12.29 -7.56 18.75
N ASP A 70 11.12 -7.37 19.37
CA ASP A 70 10.01 -8.32 19.29
C ASP A 70 9.40 -8.32 17.88
N GLU A 71 9.12 -7.14 17.31
CA GLU A 71 8.65 -7.01 15.93
C GLU A 71 9.66 -7.60 14.92
N LEU A 72 10.96 -7.35 15.11
CA LEU A 72 12.00 -7.96 14.26
C LEU A 72 12.01 -9.50 14.37
N SER A 73 11.75 -10.04 15.55
CA SER A 73 11.69 -11.49 15.78
C SER A 73 10.51 -12.12 15.05
N GLU A 74 9.36 -11.44 14.99
CA GLU A 74 8.21 -11.85 14.19
C GLU A 74 8.55 -11.88 12.70
N TRP A 75 9.21 -10.84 12.19
CA TRP A 75 9.63 -10.80 10.78
C TRP A 75 10.68 -11.86 10.44
N VAL A 76 11.56 -12.22 11.36
CA VAL A 76 12.47 -13.37 11.20
C VAL A 76 11.67 -14.68 11.06
N ALA A 77 10.58 -14.85 11.81
CA ALA A 77 9.71 -16.02 11.67
C ALA A 77 9.04 -16.06 10.29
N VAL A 78 8.55 -14.92 9.79
CA VAL A 78 7.99 -14.78 8.43
C VAL A 78 9.03 -15.15 7.36
N LEU A 79 10.25 -14.63 7.47
CA LEU A 79 11.35 -14.95 6.53
C LEU A 79 11.67 -16.44 6.52
N ARG A 80 11.78 -17.07 7.70
CA ARG A 80 12.01 -18.52 7.82
C ARG A 80 10.87 -19.32 7.20
N GLN A 81 9.63 -18.87 7.39
CA GLN A 81 8.47 -19.53 6.78
C GLN A 81 8.49 -19.45 5.26
N ARG A 82 8.79 -18.27 4.69
CA ARG A 82 8.96 -18.08 3.25
C ARG A 82 10.03 -19.00 2.67
N GLN A 83 11.19 -19.10 3.34
CA GLN A 83 12.28 -19.96 2.89
C GLN A 83 11.91 -21.45 2.87
N ARG A 84 11.08 -21.91 3.82
CA ARG A 84 10.59 -23.30 3.86
C ARG A 84 9.54 -23.57 2.79
N ALA A 85 8.68 -22.60 2.50
CA ALA A 85 7.59 -22.74 1.52
C ALA A 85 8.10 -22.78 0.07
N GLY A 86 9.33 -22.32 -0.20
CA GLY A 86 9.92 -22.32 -1.54
C GLY A 86 9.25 -21.38 -2.54
N GLU A 87 8.20 -20.66 -2.13
CA GLU A 87 7.47 -19.74 -3.00
C GLU A 87 8.13 -18.35 -3.07
N PRO A 88 8.41 -17.83 -4.27
CA PRO A 88 8.71 -16.42 -4.44
C PRO A 88 7.47 -15.62 -4.06
N PHE A 89 7.66 -14.62 -3.19
CA PHE A 89 6.62 -13.67 -2.85
C PHE A 89 6.37 -12.80 -4.08
N SER A 90 5.21 -12.94 -4.71
CA SER A 90 4.70 -11.92 -5.62
C SER A 90 4.34 -10.71 -4.76
N GLY A 91 5.09 -9.61 -4.91
CA GLY A 91 4.82 -8.35 -4.23
C GLY A 91 3.38 -7.85 -4.43
N PRO A 92 2.92 -6.86 -3.65
CA PRO A 92 1.62 -6.25 -3.88
C PRO A 92 1.48 -5.80 -5.34
N THR A 93 0.46 -6.33 -6.03
CA THR A 93 0.09 -5.94 -7.39
C THR A 93 -0.25 -4.45 -7.38
N LEU A 94 0.48 -3.65 -8.17
CA LEU A 94 0.13 -2.25 -8.40
C LEU A 94 -1.32 -2.19 -8.92
N PRO A 95 -2.20 -1.31 -8.39
CA PRO A 95 -3.41 -0.99 -9.11
C PRO A 95 -3.00 -0.38 -10.44
N ASP A 96 -3.28 -1.10 -11.53
CA ASP A 96 -3.14 -0.54 -12.87
C ASP A 96 -4.06 0.68 -12.96
N GLY A 97 -3.47 1.86 -13.16
CA GLY A 97 -4.19 3.13 -13.24
C GLY A 97 -5.05 3.28 -14.50
N THR A 98 -5.53 2.17 -15.06
CA THR A 98 -6.29 2.07 -16.31
C THR A 98 -7.59 1.27 -16.12
N GLY A 99 -8.13 1.25 -14.90
CA GLY A 99 -9.51 0.81 -14.66
C GLY A 99 -10.50 1.89 -15.10
N GLU A 100 -11.08 1.73 -16.29
CA GLU A 100 -12.35 2.36 -16.64
C GLU A 100 -13.36 2.11 -15.51
N PRO A 101 -14.23 3.07 -15.15
CA PRO A 101 -15.27 2.81 -14.17
C PRO A 101 -16.28 1.84 -14.79
N ASP A 102 -16.17 0.55 -14.45
CA ASP A 102 -17.27 -0.40 -14.64
C ASP A 102 -18.41 -0.02 -13.70
N SER A 103 -19.21 0.93 -14.19
CA SER A 103 -20.57 1.17 -13.76
C SER A 103 -21.39 -0.03 -14.24
N SER A 104 -21.65 -0.99 -13.35
CA SER A 104 -22.62 -2.04 -13.61
C SER A 104 -23.42 -2.41 -12.36
N GLY A 105 -24.56 -1.74 -12.24
CA GLY A 105 -25.83 -2.35 -11.81
C GLY A 105 -26.03 -2.67 -10.33
N SER A 106 -26.50 -1.68 -9.57
CA SER A 106 -27.43 -1.95 -8.46
C SER A 106 -28.70 -2.62 -9.01
N GLY A 107 -28.93 -3.88 -8.63
CA GLY A 107 -30.20 -4.58 -8.80
C GLY A 107 -30.74 -5.01 -7.42
N PRO A 108 -32.03 -4.80 -7.11
CA PRO A 108 -32.58 -5.04 -5.78
C PRO A 108 -32.96 -6.52 -5.63
N HIS A 109 -32.57 -7.15 -4.53
CA HIS A 109 -33.26 -8.36 -4.06
C HIS A 109 -33.58 -8.23 -2.58
N SER A 110 -34.80 -7.76 -2.33
CA SER A 110 -35.55 -7.92 -1.09
C SER A 110 -36.67 -8.96 -1.32
N PRO A 111 -37.33 -9.48 -0.27
CA PRO A 111 -37.30 -10.88 0.14
C PRO A 111 -38.50 -11.72 -0.38
N GLU A 112 -38.41 -13.05 -0.30
CA GLU A 112 -39.60 -13.91 -0.37
C GLU A 112 -39.57 -14.99 0.73
N ILE A 113 -40.54 -14.88 1.63
CA ILE A 113 -40.91 -15.84 2.66
C ILE A 113 -41.96 -16.79 2.09
N ALA A 114 -41.79 -18.09 2.31
CA ALA A 114 -42.90 -19.06 2.38
C ALA A 114 -42.52 -20.10 3.45
N ALA A 115 -42.92 -19.94 4.71
CA ALA A 115 -44.22 -20.33 5.26
C ALA A 115 -44.55 -21.81 5.00
N SER A 116 -44.28 -22.64 6.00
CA SER A 116 -45.06 -23.86 6.29
C SER A 116 -44.80 -24.26 7.75
N GLU A 117 -45.58 -23.68 8.65
CA GLU A 117 -45.97 -24.32 9.91
C GLU A 117 -47.19 -25.21 9.61
N PRO A 118 -47.38 -26.35 10.29
CA PRO A 118 -48.04 -26.25 11.60
C PRO A 118 -47.58 -27.27 12.66
N LEU A 119 -47.72 -26.85 13.92
CA LEU A 119 -47.75 -27.67 15.16
C LEU A 119 -48.98 -28.60 15.22
N PRO A 120 -48.98 -29.70 16.00
CA PRO A 120 -49.19 -29.60 17.46
C PRO A 120 -48.41 -30.59 18.36
N GLU A 121 -48.23 -30.19 19.63
CA GLU A 121 -47.82 -31.02 20.77
C GLU A 121 -48.92 -32.01 21.19
N PRO A 122 -48.58 -33.04 21.99
CA PRO A 122 -49.01 -32.93 23.39
C PRO A 122 -47.95 -33.36 24.43
N GLU A 123 -48.14 -32.77 25.61
CA GLU A 123 -47.53 -33.02 26.92
C GLU A 123 -47.74 -34.47 27.39
N ASP A 124 -46.78 -35.06 28.14
CA ASP A 124 -47.05 -35.65 29.46
C ASP A 124 -45.80 -36.19 30.19
N ASP A 125 -45.72 -35.83 31.47
CA ASP A 125 -45.13 -36.49 32.65
C ASP A 125 -43.95 -37.47 32.52
N THR A 126 -42.83 -37.16 33.21
CA THR A 126 -42.37 -37.86 34.44
C THR A 126 -41.24 -37.08 35.12
#